data_AF-A0A1J8Q219-F1
#
_entry.id   AF-A0A1J8Q219-F1
#
_cell.length_a   1.000
_cell.length_b   1.000
_cell.length_c   1.000
_cell.angle_alpha   90.00
_cell.angle_beta   90.00
_cell.angle_gamma   90.00
#
_symmetry.space_group_name_H-M   'P 1'
#
loop_
_entity.id
_entity.type
_entity.pdbx_description
1 polymer ?
#
loop_
_entity_poly.entity_id
_entity_poly.type
_entity_poly.pdbx_seq_one_letter_code
_entity_poly.pdbx_strand_id
1 'polypeptide(L)'
;MTTQSFPGAKWWKFDFHTHTPASSDFMEGCPGEARDEVTPKFWLEKFIDKGIDCVAITDHNSGAWIDKLKSANDKLEEKLHLFPGVEISVTGDVHILAIFDPSKSTSDIDTLLGAVVYTGTKGGSDGVTKKSITEVIDIIIDHGGVAIPAHADKEKGLFASQVSTLKQALNNKNIHAIELCNETYEKPQLYQEQKIQWSEVLGSDTHNFRGSGFGDFTWIKMEDPTIEGLRLALTDGKASVNREMTKDLNRHAELIIESFQINKAKYIGRKELECEFSPFLNTVIGGRGSGKSTLLEFMRFVFRRDKELPEAIRGEFDKYYQFSGDNLLTKDSQLSLVYQKQGSRYRLNWSANAELPSLEVVDENGDWQPTDGE
;
A
#
# COMPACT_ATOMS: atom_id res chain seq x y z
N MET A 1 1.14 -13.93 -13.44
CA MET A 1 0.03 -12.97 -13.61
C MET A 1 0.67 -11.65 -14.01
N THR A 2 0.31 -11.09 -15.16
CA THR A 2 0.81 -9.78 -15.58
C THR A 2 0.39 -8.75 -14.52
N THR A 3 1.37 -8.20 -13.83
CA THR A 3 1.23 -7.14 -12.83
C THR A 3 0.80 -5.86 -13.52
N GLN A 4 -0.48 -5.78 -13.88
CA GLN A 4 -1.03 -4.57 -14.46
C GLN A 4 -1.02 -3.49 -13.37
N SER A 5 -0.12 -2.52 -13.50
CA SER A 5 -0.04 -1.37 -12.59
C SER A 5 -1.10 -0.37 -12.99
N PHE A 6 -2.06 -0.12 -12.11
CA PHE A 6 -3.04 0.95 -12.27
C PHE A 6 -2.57 2.18 -11.50
N PRO A 7 -2.90 3.40 -11.94
CA PRO A 7 -2.57 4.61 -11.18
C PRO A 7 -3.32 4.65 -9.85
N GLY A 8 -2.68 5.28 -8.85
CA GLY A 8 -3.24 5.49 -7.53
C GLY A 8 -3.12 4.31 -6.57
N ALA A 9 -3.80 4.42 -5.42
CA ALA A 9 -3.62 3.49 -4.31
C ALA A 9 -4.25 2.10 -4.56
N LYS A 10 -3.47 1.06 -4.23
CA LYS A 10 -3.89 -0.35 -4.19
C LYS A 10 -3.62 -0.95 -2.81
N TRP A 11 -4.08 -2.17 -2.59
CA TRP A 11 -3.86 -2.90 -1.35
C TRP A 11 -2.56 -3.69 -1.40
N TRP A 12 -1.77 -3.61 -0.34
CA TRP A 12 -0.51 -4.33 -0.17
C TRP A 12 -0.61 -5.21 1.06
N LYS A 13 -0.21 -6.48 0.96
CA LYS A 13 -0.09 -7.37 2.13
C LYS A 13 1.16 -6.99 2.89
N PHE A 14 0.96 -6.47 4.10
CA PHE A 14 2.02 -5.97 4.96
C PHE A 14 2.13 -6.85 6.20
N ASP A 15 3.28 -7.51 6.38
CA ASP A 15 3.64 -8.15 7.64
C ASP A 15 4.40 -7.14 8.53
N PHE A 16 3.77 -6.75 9.64
CA PHE A 16 4.25 -5.68 10.52
C PHE A 16 5.35 -6.11 11.50
N HIS A 17 5.52 -7.41 11.72
CA HIS A 17 6.33 -7.89 12.83
C HIS A 17 7.04 -9.18 12.44
N THR A 18 8.34 -9.09 12.16
CA THR A 18 9.15 -10.26 11.77
C THR A 18 10.52 -10.23 12.41
N HIS A 19 11.03 -11.42 12.73
CA HIS A 19 12.38 -11.62 13.23
C HIS A 19 13.28 -12.29 12.20
N THR A 20 14.57 -12.07 12.36
CA THR A 20 15.64 -12.65 11.56
C THR A 20 16.67 -13.28 12.51
N PRO A 21 17.72 -13.93 11.99
CA PRO A 21 18.84 -14.39 12.81
C PRO A 21 19.57 -13.32 13.63
N ALA A 22 19.24 -12.03 13.49
CA ALA A 22 19.71 -11.00 14.41
C ALA A 22 19.01 -11.05 15.79
N SER A 23 17.81 -11.61 15.89
CA SER A 23 17.15 -11.90 17.17
C SER A 23 17.70 -13.20 17.77
N SER A 24 17.92 -13.21 19.09
CA SER A 24 18.61 -14.30 19.79
C SER A 24 17.80 -15.60 19.85
N ASP A 25 16.49 -15.46 19.90
CA ASP A 25 15.46 -16.50 19.93
C ASP A 25 14.98 -16.95 18.53
N PHE A 26 15.54 -16.37 17.46
CA PHE A 26 15.24 -16.83 16.11
C PHE A 26 15.71 -18.28 15.91
N MET A 27 14.81 -19.13 15.42
CA MET A 27 14.92 -20.59 15.30
C MET A 27 15.14 -21.33 16.64
N GLU A 28 14.89 -20.69 17.78
CA GLU A 28 14.93 -21.38 19.07
C GLU A 28 13.93 -22.53 19.09
N GLY A 29 14.37 -23.71 19.56
CA GLY A 29 13.53 -24.89 19.65
C GLY A 29 13.15 -25.53 18.32
N CYS A 30 13.78 -25.17 17.18
CA CYS A 30 13.53 -25.77 15.86
C CYS A 30 14.59 -26.85 15.53
N PRO A 31 14.33 -28.16 15.72
CA PRO A 31 15.34 -29.19 15.48
C PRO A 31 15.65 -29.32 13.98
N GLY A 32 16.94 -29.47 13.65
CA GLY A 32 17.41 -29.76 12.30
C GLY A 32 17.58 -28.56 11.37
N GLU A 33 17.34 -27.34 11.83
CA GLU A 33 17.60 -26.10 11.10
C GLU A 33 18.40 -25.17 12.01
N ALA A 34 19.65 -24.87 11.65
CA ALA A 34 20.48 -24.00 12.46
C ALA A 34 20.21 -22.52 12.11
N ARG A 35 20.08 -21.67 13.13
CA ARG A 35 19.97 -20.21 12.98
C ARG A 35 21.01 -19.63 12.02
N ASP A 36 22.24 -20.13 12.12
CA ASP A 36 23.40 -19.65 11.35
C ASP A 36 23.41 -20.15 9.89
N GLU A 37 22.57 -21.12 9.53
CA GLU A 37 22.40 -21.61 8.16
C GLU A 37 21.36 -20.80 7.37
N VAL A 38 20.54 -20.00 8.05
CA VAL A 38 19.53 -19.15 7.42
C VAL A 38 20.24 -18.02 6.67
N THR A 39 20.07 -18.00 5.34
CA THR A 39 20.62 -16.95 4.48
C THR A 39 19.58 -15.84 4.25
N PRO A 40 20.01 -14.58 3.97
CA PRO A 40 19.10 -13.51 3.58
C PRO A 40 18.20 -13.88 2.39
N LYS A 41 18.75 -14.56 1.38
CA LYS A 41 17.98 -15.01 0.21
C LYS A 41 16.87 -15.98 0.62
N PHE A 42 17.21 -17.01 1.40
CA PHE A 42 16.23 -17.98 1.87
C PHE A 42 15.13 -17.33 2.69
N TRP A 43 15.48 -16.40 3.59
CA TRP A 43 14.51 -15.64 4.37
C TRP A 43 13.52 -14.88 3.47
N LEU A 44 14.02 -14.15 2.45
CA LEU A 44 13.17 -13.41 1.50
C LEU A 44 12.26 -14.33 0.69
N GLU A 45 12.80 -15.44 0.17
CA GLU A 45 12.04 -16.42 -0.62
C GLU A 45 10.84 -16.97 0.18
N LYS A 46 10.96 -17.13 1.51
CA LYS A 46 9.83 -17.58 2.34
C LYS A 46 8.64 -16.62 2.34
N PHE A 47 8.88 -15.31 2.34
CA PHE A 47 7.82 -14.31 2.29
C PHE A 47 7.27 -14.13 0.87
N ILE A 48 8.13 -14.24 -0.15
CA ILE A 48 7.72 -14.26 -1.56
C ILE A 48 6.82 -15.47 -1.85
N ASP A 49 7.19 -16.65 -1.38
CA ASP A 49 6.39 -17.89 -1.53
C ASP A 49 5.01 -17.78 -0.86
N LYS A 50 4.88 -16.92 0.17
CA LYS A 50 3.61 -16.58 0.83
C LYS A 50 2.82 -15.48 0.12
N GLY A 51 3.42 -14.86 -0.90
CA GLY A 51 2.86 -13.74 -1.65
C GLY A 51 2.63 -12.51 -0.77
N ILE A 52 3.53 -12.27 0.19
CA ILE A 52 3.59 -11.03 0.99
C ILE A 52 4.25 -9.94 0.15
N ASP A 53 3.74 -8.72 0.22
CA ASP A 53 4.28 -7.61 -0.58
C ASP A 53 5.28 -6.75 0.23
N CYS A 54 4.94 -6.45 1.48
CA CYS A 54 5.71 -5.59 2.37
C CYS A 54 6.06 -6.33 3.66
N VAL A 55 7.30 -6.17 4.13
CA VAL A 55 7.76 -6.77 5.39
C VAL A 55 8.50 -5.75 6.22
N ALA A 56 8.08 -5.53 7.46
CA ALA A 56 8.86 -4.82 8.45
C ALA A 56 9.86 -5.76 9.14
N ILE A 57 11.14 -5.40 9.08
CA ILE A 57 12.23 -6.16 9.70
C ILE A 57 12.40 -5.61 11.11
N THR A 58 11.88 -6.30 12.13
CA THR A 58 11.71 -5.77 13.48
C THR A 58 12.39 -6.64 14.53
N ASP A 59 13.64 -7.02 14.28
CA ASP A 59 14.43 -7.77 15.25
C ASP A 59 14.48 -7.08 16.63
N HIS A 60 14.59 -7.87 17.69
CA HIS A 60 14.70 -7.36 19.05
C HIS A 60 15.90 -6.42 19.19
N ASN A 61 15.63 -5.12 19.38
CA ASN A 61 16.65 -4.10 19.67
C ASN A 61 17.86 -4.14 18.71
N SER A 62 17.66 -4.47 17.43
CA SER A 62 18.74 -4.62 16.44
C SER A 62 18.25 -4.34 15.03
N GLY A 63 19.08 -3.70 14.20
CA GLY A 63 18.86 -3.57 12.76
C GLY A 63 19.79 -4.44 11.92
N ALA A 64 20.56 -5.35 12.54
CA ALA A 64 21.78 -5.93 11.95
C ALA A 64 21.59 -6.76 10.67
N TRP A 65 20.35 -7.14 10.34
CA TRP A 65 20.00 -7.89 9.14
C TRP A 65 19.39 -7.06 8.02
N ILE A 66 19.06 -5.78 8.26
CA ILE A 66 18.36 -4.92 7.31
C ILE A 66 19.15 -4.77 6.01
N ASP A 67 20.40 -4.33 6.07
CA ASP A 67 21.19 -4.08 4.85
C ASP A 67 21.58 -5.40 4.13
N LYS A 68 21.67 -6.51 4.88
CA LYS A 68 21.90 -7.85 4.30
C LYS A 68 20.70 -8.31 3.48
N LEU A 69 19.49 -8.14 4.03
CA LEU A 69 18.24 -8.45 3.35
C LEU A 69 18.06 -7.57 2.13
N LYS A 70 18.28 -6.26 2.24
CA LYS A 70 18.22 -5.35 1.08
C LYS A 70 19.18 -5.74 -0.04
N SER A 71 20.44 -6.01 0.31
CA SER A 71 21.47 -6.44 -0.65
C SER A 71 21.13 -7.76 -1.35
N ALA A 72 20.39 -8.65 -0.68
CA ALA A 72 19.91 -9.90 -1.26
C ALA A 72 18.66 -9.68 -2.12
N ASN A 73 17.71 -8.88 -1.65
CA ASN A 73 16.47 -8.51 -2.33
C ASN A 73 16.74 -7.81 -3.66
N ASP A 74 17.79 -6.98 -3.73
CA ASP A 74 18.19 -6.32 -4.98
C ASP A 74 18.62 -7.28 -6.10
N LYS A 75 18.99 -8.51 -5.74
CA LYS A 75 19.42 -9.57 -6.66
C LYS A 75 18.29 -10.52 -7.06
N LEU A 76 17.09 -10.35 -6.49
CA LEU A 76 15.91 -11.14 -6.83
C LEU A 76 15.15 -10.49 -7.99
N GLU A 77 14.51 -11.32 -8.82
CA GLU A 77 13.61 -10.85 -9.88
C GLU A 77 12.31 -10.31 -9.28
N GLU A 78 11.72 -11.06 -8.34
CA GLU A 78 10.60 -10.63 -7.52
C GLU A 78 11.12 -10.05 -6.21
N LYS A 79 10.76 -8.79 -5.92
CA LYS A 79 11.28 -8.04 -4.77
C LYS A 79 10.18 -7.79 -3.76
N LEU A 80 10.54 -7.89 -2.48
CA LEU A 80 9.71 -7.41 -1.39
C LEU A 80 9.96 -5.92 -1.15
N HIS A 81 8.94 -5.22 -0.67
CA HIS A 81 9.10 -3.90 -0.08
C HIS A 81 9.55 -4.06 1.38
N LEU A 82 10.85 -3.95 1.61
CA LEU A 82 11.44 -4.09 2.93
C LEU A 82 11.37 -2.76 3.69
N PHE A 83 10.69 -2.76 4.83
CA PHE A 83 10.63 -1.65 5.76
C PHE A 83 11.64 -1.90 6.90
N PRO A 84 12.75 -1.15 6.96
CA PRO A 84 13.66 -1.15 8.09
C PRO A 84 12.91 -0.86 9.39
N GLY A 85 13.14 -1.65 10.42
CA GLY A 85 12.53 -1.43 11.72
C GLY A 85 13.31 -2.05 12.87
N VAL A 86 12.69 -2.02 14.03
CA VAL A 86 13.18 -2.66 15.26
C VAL A 86 12.02 -2.82 16.23
N GLU A 87 11.96 -3.95 16.92
CA GLU A 87 11.11 -4.08 18.11
C GLU A 87 11.92 -3.65 19.33
N ILE A 88 11.54 -2.52 19.92
CA ILE A 88 12.25 -1.92 21.04
C ILE A 88 11.64 -2.39 22.35
N SER A 89 12.46 -2.93 23.25
CA SER A 89 12.05 -3.20 24.63
C SER A 89 12.14 -1.91 25.45
N VAL A 90 10.98 -1.40 25.87
CA VAL A 90 10.82 -0.08 26.49
C VAL A 90 10.63 -0.20 28.00
N THR A 91 11.10 0.81 28.76
CA THR A 91 10.80 0.90 30.20
C THR A 91 9.30 0.78 30.45
N GLY A 92 8.93 -0.09 31.39
CA GLY A 92 7.55 -0.53 31.60
C GLY A 92 7.28 -1.94 31.10
N ASP A 93 8.32 -2.62 30.58
CA ASP A 93 8.29 -3.98 30.03
C ASP A 93 7.25 -4.10 28.90
N VAL A 94 7.32 -3.14 27.97
CA VAL A 94 6.44 -3.06 26.79
C VAL A 94 7.30 -3.05 25.54
N HIS A 95 6.86 -3.75 24.51
CA HIS A 95 7.49 -3.71 23.19
C HIS A 95 6.82 -2.70 22.25
N ILE A 96 7.63 -1.91 21.56
CA ILE A 96 7.18 -0.96 20.54
C ILE A 96 7.92 -1.25 19.23
N LEU A 97 7.16 -1.50 18.17
CA LEU A 97 7.69 -1.53 16.81
C LEU A 97 7.99 -0.10 16.36
N ALA A 98 9.23 0.15 15.96
CA ALA A 98 9.63 1.34 15.24
C ALA A 98 9.86 0.93 13.78
N ILE A 99 9.02 1.40 12.87
CA ILE A 99 9.07 1.04 11.44
C ILE A 99 9.41 2.30 10.65
N PHE A 100 10.30 2.20 9.66
CA PHE A 100 10.83 3.31 8.91
C PHE A 100 10.73 3.10 7.40
N ASP A 101 11.00 4.18 6.66
CA ASP A 101 10.98 4.18 5.20
C ASP A 101 11.93 3.14 4.60
N PRO A 102 11.56 2.49 3.47
CA PRO A 102 12.43 1.57 2.77
C PRO A 102 13.80 2.13 2.39
N SER A 103 14.02 3.45 2.43
CA SER A 103 15.35 4.04 2.27
C SER A 103 16.29 3.91 3.49
N LYS A 104 15.79 3.65 4.71
CA LYS A 104 16.59 3.61 5.95
C LYS A 104 17.49 2.38 6.07
N SER A 105 18.55 2.45 6.86
CA SER A 105 19.58 1.40 6.97
C SER A 105 19.71 0.84 8.37
N THR A 106 20.56 -0.19 8.53
CA THR A 106 21.01 -0.65 9.85
C THR A 106 21.55 0.50 10.71
N SER A 107 22.25 1.45 10.10
CA SER A 107 22.85 2.59 10.80
C SER A 107 21.80 3.55 11.37
N ASP A 108 20.66 3.70 10.70
CA ASP A 108 19.55 4.52 11.20
C ASP A 108 18.95 3.89 12.46
N ILE A 109 18.76 2.56 12.47
CA ILE A 109 18.28 1.81 13.64
C ILE A 109 19.28 1.90 14.81
N ASP A 110 20.58 1.80 14.53
CA ASP A 110 21.61 1.97 15.55
C ASP A 110 21.61 3.38 16.17
N THR A 111 21.36 4.41 15.34
CA THR A 111 21.23 5.79 15.80
C THR A 111 20.00 5.94 16.70
N LEU A 112 18.86 5.38 16.30
CA LEU A 112 17.63 5.36 17.10
C LEU A 112 17.83 4.70 18.46
N LEU A 113 18.43 3.50 18.49
CA LEU A 113 18.68 2.74 19.73
C LEU A 113 19.58 3.52 20.70
N GLY A 114 20.56 4.27 20.17
CA GLY A 114 21.36 5.21 20.94
C GLY A 114 20.54 6.37 21.52
N ALA A 115 19.65 6.97 20.72
CA ALA A 115 18.79 8.08 21.13
C ALA A 115 17.79 7.70 22.23
N VAL A 116 17.22 6.49 22.17
CA VAL A 116 16.33 5.95 23.21
C VAL A 116 17.09 5.37 24.42
N VAL A 117 18.43 5.37 24.36
CA VAL A 117 19.32 4.90 25.42
C VAL A 117 18.96 3.47 25.85
N TYR A 118 18.85 2.57 24.87
CA TYR A 118 18.71 1.14 25.14
C TYR A 118 19.98 0.59 25.81
N THR A 119 19.83 -0.21 26.86
CA THR A 119 20.97 -0.69 27.67
C THR A 119 21.20 -2.20 27.62
N GLY A 120 20.36 -2.95 26.92
CA GLY A 120 20.51 -4.39 26.79
C GLY A 120 21.43 -4.79 25.63
N THR A 121 21.46 -6.09 25.36
CA THR A 121 22.18 -6.66 24.23
C THR A 121 21.37 -6.47 22.95
N LYS A 122 22.03 -6.06 21.86
CA LYS A 122 21.38 -6.00 20.54
C LYS A 122 21.01 -7.42 20.10
N GLY A 123 19.77 -7.60 19.66
CA GLY A 123 19.23 -8.92 19.30
C GLY A 123 18.56 -9.64 20.47
N GLY A 124 18.66 -9.12 21.70
CA GLY A 124 18.02 -9.70 22.88
C GLY A 124 16.98 -8.76 23.49
N SER A 125 16.27 -9.28 24.49
CA SER A 125 15.28 -8.56 25.31
C SER A 125 15.68 -8.53 26.80
N ASP A 126 17.00 -8.57 27.07
CA ASP A 126 17.64 -8.59 28.40
C ASP A 126 17.77 -7.20 29.05
N GLY A 127 17.33 -6.15 28.36
CA GLY A 127 17.32 -4.78 28.86
C GLY A 127 16.14 -3.98 28.33
N VAL A 128 16.08 -2.72 28.76
CA VAL A 128 15.07 -1.76 28.31
C VAL A 128 15.71 -0.41 28.00
N THR A 129 14.95 0.48 27.35
CA THR A 129 15.31 1.90 27.19
C THR A 129 15.41 2.59 28.56
N LYS A 130 16.31 3.57 28.73
CA LYS A 130 16.22 4.51 29.87
C LYS A 130 15.14 5.59 29.69
N LYS A 131 14.73 5.81 28.44
CA LYS A 131 13.66 6.73 28.06
C LYS A 131 12.29 6.12 28.37
N SER A 132 11.35 6.97 28.78
CA SER A 132 9.95 6.59 28.98
C SER A 132 9.27 6.21 27.66
N ILE A 133 8.14 5.49 27.73
CA ILE A 133 7.38 5.10 26.53
C ILE A 133 6.98 6.30 25.66
N THR A 134 6.57 7.42 26.27
CA THR A 134 6.24 8.65 25.55
C THR A 134 7.46 9.21 24.82
N GLU A 135 8.61 9.32 25.51
CA GLU A 135 9.84 9.79 24.87
C GLU A 135 10.30 8.87 23.73
N VAL A 136 10.19 7.55 23.90
CA VAL A 136 10.57 6.58 22.85
C VAL A 136 9.70 6.78 21.61
N ILE A 137 8.37 6.87 21.77
CA ILE A 137 7.45 7.12 20.66
C ILE A 137 7.80 8.43 19.95
N ASP A 138 8.01 9.51 20.69
CA ASP A 138 8.31 10.82 20.12
C ASP A 138 9.64 10.80 19.36
N ILE A 139 10.67 10.14 19.91
CA ILE A 139 11.97 9.96 19.25
C ILE A 139 11.82 9.16 17.94
N ILE A 140 10.99 8.11 17.89
CA ILE A 140 10.73 7.35 16.66
C ILE A 140 10.15 8.27 15.58
N ILE A 141 9.16 9.10 15.93
CA ILE A 141 8.55 10.05 15.00
C ILE A 141 9.56 11.10 14.53
N ASP A 142 10.38 11.63 15.43
CA ASP A 142 11.43 12.61 15.11
C ASP A 142 12.48 12.03 14.14
N HIS A 143 12.68 10.71 14.14
CA HIS A 143 13.54 10.01 13.18
C HIS A 143 12.83 9.63 11.87
N GLY A 144 11.56 10.05 11.70
CA GLY A 144 10.75 9.84 10.51
C GLY A 144 10.04 8.49 10.46
N GLY A 145 9.98 7.74 11.56
CA GLY A 145 9.31 6.45 11.64
C GLY A 145 7.85 6.53 12.06
N VAL A 146 7.21 5.37 12.12
CA VAL A 146 5.94 5.15 12.83
C VAL A 146 6.18 4.26 14.05
N ALA A 147 5.49 4.56 15.15
CA ALA A 147 5.55 3.78 16.38
C ALA A 147 4.25 3.01 16.57
N ILE A 148 4.36 1.69 16.75
CA ILE A 148 3.21 0.78 16.91
C ILE A 148 3.49 -0.09 18.15
N PRO A 149 2.65 -0.06 19.19
CA PRO A 149 2.75 -1.04 20.26
C PRO A 149 2.63 -2.46 19.72
N ALA A 150 3.66 -3.27 19.96
CA ALA A 150 3.72 -4.66 19.51
C ALA A 150 2.75 -5.51 20.32
N HIS A 151 2.18 -6.53 19.67
CA HIS A 151 1.33 -7.59 20.25
C HIS A 151 0.58 -7.14 21.51
N ALA A 152 -0.21 -6.07 21.38
CA ALA A 152 -0.66 -5.26 22.50
C ALA A 152 -1.46 -6.05 23.55
N ASP A 153 -2.07 -7.16 23.12
CA ASP A 153 -2.88 -8.10 23.89
C ASP A 153 -2.12 -9.33 24.45
N LYS A 154 -0.81 -9.44 24.23
CA LYS A 154 0.05 -10.52 24.74
C LYS A 154 0.96 -10.04 25.89
N GLU A 155 1.79 -10.96 26.40
CA GLU A 155 2.87 -10.64 27.34
C GLU A 155 3.83 -9.61 26.73
N LYS A 156 4.30 -8.65 27.55
CA LYS A 156 5.04 -7.46 27.10
C LYS A 156 4.31 -6.58 26.08
N GLY A 157 3.02 -6.85 25.84
CA GLY A 157 2.12 -5.98 25.10
C GLY A 157 1.62 -4.81 25.96
N LEU A 158 1.23 -3.72 25.30
CA LEU A 158 0.79 -2.50 25.97
C LEU A 158 -0.39 -2.71 26.94
N PHE A 159 -1.33 -3.61 26.64
CA PHE A 159 -2.51 -3.85 27.48
C PHE A 159 -2.20 -4.74 28.70
N ALA A 160 -1.09 -5.48 28.69
CA ALA A 160 -0.57 -6.18 29.85
C ALA A 160 0.28 -5.28 30.78
N SER A 161 0.60 -4.06 30.33
CA SER A 161 1.45 -3.12 31.06
C SER A 161 0.78 -2.51 32.30
N GLN A 162 1.58 -1.86 33.14
CA GLN A 162 1.06 -1.09 34.27
C GLN A 162 0.14 0.05 33.80
N VAL A 163 -0.87 0.36 34.61
CA VAL A 163 -1.87 1.41 34.32
C VAL A 163 -1.23 2.77 34.01
N SER A 164 -0.11 3.10 34.66
CA SER A 164 0.67 4.32 34.40
C SER A 164 1.26 4.34 32.99
N THR A 165 1.88 3.24 32.55
CA THR A 165 2.46 3.06 31.22
C THR A 165 1.39 3.10 30.14
N LEU A 166 0.30 2.35 30.34
CA LEU A 166 -0.87 2.38 29.45
C LEU A 166 -1.38 3.82 29.31
N LYS A 167 -1.61 4.53 30.42
CA LYS A 167 -2.10 5.91 30.39
C LYS A 167 -1.14 6.86 29.65
N GLN A 168 0.17 6.69 29.79
CA GLN A 168 1.16 7.48 29.04
C GLN A 168 1.05 7.26 27.53
N ALA A 169 0.92 6.00 27.09
CA ALA A 169 0.76 5.66 25.69
C ALA A 169 -0.56 6.18 25.11
N LEU A 170 -1.69 5.96 25.79
CA LEU A 170 -3.01 6.40 25.31
C LEU A 170 -3.10 7.94 25.16
N ASN A 171 -2.34 8.70 25.94
CA ASN A 171 -2.27 10.16 25.83
C ASN A 171 -1.27 10.67 24.77
N ASN A 172 -0.48 9.77 24.16
CA ASN A 172 0.43 10.16 23.09
C ASN A 172 -0.31 10.17 21.74
N LYS A 173 -0.35 11.36 21.10
CA LYS A 173 -1.02 11.58 19.82
C LYS A 173 -0.27 10.99 18.62
N ASN A 174 0.96 10.55 18.81
CA ASN A 174 1.81 10.00 17.77
C ASN A 174 1.52 8.52 17.47
N ILE A 175 0.75 7.84 18.32
CA ILE A 175 0.28 6.48 18.05
C ILE A 175 -0.99 6.56 17.20
N HIS A 176 -0.93 5.90 16.03
CA HIS A 176 -2.06 5.79 15.11
C HIS A 176 -2.53 4.34 14.93
N ALA A 177 -1.73 3.37 15.38
CA ALA A 177 -2.01 1.95 15.25
C ALA A 177 -1.48 1.15 16.44
N ILE A 178 -2.03 -0.06 16.61
CA ILE A 178 -1.57 -1.10 17.52
C ILE A 178 -1.52 -2.43 16.77
N GLU A 179 -0.54 -3.25 17.07
CA GLU A 179 -0.60 -4.66 16.70
C GLU A 179 -1.49 -5.38 17.70
N LEU A 180 -2.51 -6.09 17.21
CA LEU A 180 -3.44 -6.85 18.03
C LEU A 180 -3.51 -8.29 17.50
N CYS A 181 -2.99 -9.26 18.24
CA CYS A 181 -2.92 -10.64 17.77
C CYS A 181 -4.32 -11.29 17.76
N ASN A 182 -5.13 -11.05 18.79
CA ASN A 182 -6.50 -11.51 18.88
C ASN A 182 -7.49 -10.36 18.62
N GLU A 183 -8.13 -10.35 17.46
CA GLU A 183 -9.15 -9.36 17.08
C GLU A 183 -10.32 -9.28 18.07
N THR A 184 -10.62 -10.39 18.75
CA THR A 184 -11.72 -10.47 19.72
C THR A 184 -11.32 -10.05 21.13
N TYR A 185 -10.05 -9.65 21.34
CA TYR A 185 -9.57 -9.21 22.64
C TYR A 185 -10.38 -8.00 23.15
N GLU A 186 -10.82 -8.07 24.41
CA GLU A 186 -11.52 -6.97 25.06
C GLU A 186 -10.52 -5.89 25.49
N LYS A 187 -10.56 -4.74 24.81
CA LYS A 187 -9.65 -3.61 25.09
C LYS A 187 -9.83 -3.12 26.55
N PRO A 188 -8.76 -2.67 27.24
CA PRO A 188 -8.87 -2.17 28.61
C PRO A 188 -9.87 -1.01 28.77
N GLN A 189 -10.49 -0.89 29.94
CA GLN A 189 -11.49 0.15 30.23
C GLN A 189 -10.99 1.57 29.89
N LEU A 190 -9.73 1.89 30.22
CA LEU A 190 -9.13 3.20 29.89
C LEU A 190 -9.08 3.50 28.39
N TYR A 191 -8.86 2.48 27.55
CA TYR A 191 -8.85 2.62 26.10
C TYR A 191 -10.26 2.98 25.60
N GLN A 192 -11.28 2.29 26.13
CA GLN A 192 -12.69 2.50 25.78
C GLN A 192 -13.19 3.88 26.25
N GLU A 193 -12.90 4.26 27.49
CA GLU A 193 -13.31 5.54 28.10
C GLU A 193 -12.72 6.75 27.38
N GLN A 194 -11.46 6.65 26.92
CA GLN A 194 -10.79 7.68 26.13
C GLN A 194 -11.22 7.68 24.66
N LYS A 195 -12.03 6.71 24.23
CA LYS A 195 -12.53 6.55 22.86
C LYS A 195 -11.40 6.49 21.84
N ILE A 196 -10.34 5.77 22.17
CA ILE A 196 -9.19 5.57 21.27
C ILE A 196 -9.67 4.78 20.05
N GLN A 197 -9.20 5.19 18.86
CA GLN A 197 -9.58 4.62 17.56
C GLN A 197 -8.32 4.29 16.74
N TRP A 198 -7.29 3.76 17.39
CA TRP A 198 -6.09 3.32 16.70
C TRP A 198 -6.42 2.20 15.71
N SER A 199 -5.76 2.22 14.56
CA SER A 199 -5.82 1.14 13.59
C SER A 199 -5.30 -0.15 14.20
N GLU A 200 -6.02 -1.24 13.96
CA GLU A 200 -5.61 -2.56 14.41
C GLU A 200 -4.89 -3.26 13.26
N VAL A 201 -3.61 -3.55 13.46
CA VAL A 201 -2.78 -4.29 12.51
C VAL A 201 -2.37 -5.64 13.10
N LEU A 202 -1.81 -6.48 12.25
CA LEU A 202 -1.29 -7.80 12.54
C LEU A 202 0.01 -7.98 11.75
N GLY A 203 1.06 -8.41 12.43
CA GLY A 203 2.21 -9.08 11.85
C GLY A 203 2.28 -10.53 12.34
N SER A 204 3.20 -11.29 11.74
CA SER A 204 3.37 -12.70 12.06
C SER A 204 4.07 -12.96 13.39
N ASP A 205 4.86 -11.99 13.89
CA ASP A 205 5.68 -12.13 15.10
C ASP A 205 6.55 -13.41 15.00
N THR A 206 6.98 -13.71 13.76
CA THR A 206 7.54 -15.03 13.44
C THR A 206 9.01 -15.11 13.82
N HIS A 207 9.32 -16.13 14.62
CA HIS A 207 10.69 -16.46 15.04
C HIS A 207 11.27 -17.66 14.28
N ASN A 208 10.48 -18.24 13.38
CA ASN A 208 10.87 -19.30 12.46
C ASN A 208 9.88 -19.33 11.28
N PHE A 209 10.08 -20.22 10.32
CA PHE A 209 9.21 -20.35 9.14
C PHE A 209 8.16 -21.47 9.30
N ARG A 210 7.91 -21.93 10.52
CA ARG A 210 6.96 -23.01 10.85
C ARG A 210 5.74 -22.42 11.56
N GLY A 211 4.65 -23.18 11.56
CA GLY A 211 3.43 -22.81 12.28
C GLY A 211 2.41 -22.05 11.43
N SER A 212 1.23 -21.85 12.01
CA SER A 212 0.07 -21.28 11.32
C SER A 212 0.12 -19.75 11.19
N GLY A 213 0.84 -19.06 12.07
CA GLY A 213 0.96 -17.59 12.04
C GLY A 213 2.00 -17.06 11.05
N PHE A 214 2.85 -17.94 10.48
CA PHE A 214 3.81 -17.50 9.47
C PHE A 214 3.09 -17.06 8.18
N GLY A 215 3.25 -15.78 7.85
CA GLY A 215 2.56 -15.11 6.76
C GLY A 215 1.24 -14.47 7.19
N ASP A 216 1.01 -14.25 8.49
CA ASP A 216 -0.01 -13.32 8.95
C ASP A 216 0.35 -11.89 8.49
N PHE A 217 -0.65 -11.18 7.98
CA PHE A 217 -0.47 -9.85 7.40
C PHE A 217 -1.71 -8.99 7.58
N THR A 218 -1.55 -7.70 7.36
CA THR A 218 -2.64 -6.74 7.21
C THR A 218 -2.59 -6.13 5.81
N TRP A 219 -3.73 -6.00 5.15
CA TRP A 219 -3.83 -5.23 3.92
C TRP A 219 -3.74 -3.74 4.24
N ILE A 220 -2.79 -3.07 3.63
CA ILE A 220 -2.57 -1.63 3.75
C ILE A 220 -2.75 -0.99 2.38
N LYS A 221 -3.63 0.01 2.29
CA LYS A 221 -3.92 0.71 1.03
C LYS A 221 -2.98 1.89 0.84
N MET A 222 -2.11 1.81 -0.17
CA MET A 222 -1.11 2.85 -0.50
C MET A 222 -0.90 2.90 -2.01
N GLU A 223 -0.49 4.05 -2.53
CA GLU A 223 0.02 4.16 -3.91
C GLU A 223 1.38 3.47 -4.00
N ASP A 224 2.37 4.00 -3.29
CA ASP A 224 3.69 3.40 -3.14
C ASP A 224 3.94 2.95 -1.68
N PRO A 225 4.58 1.79 -1.45
CA PRO A 225 5.00 1.35 -0.12
C PRO A 225 6.14 2.22 0.42
N THR A 226 5.77 3.32 1.06
CA THR A 226 6.67 4.30 1.70
C THR A 226 6.23 4.52 3.15
N ILE A 227 7.09 5.10 3.99
CA ILE A 227 6.69 5.38 5.38
C ILE A 227 5.53 6.37 5.48
N GLU A 228 5.47 7.35 4.58
CA GLU A 228 4.40 8.35 4.55
C GLU A 228 3.09 7.74 4.05
N GLY A 229 3.15 6.86 3.03
CA GLY A 229 2.00 6.05 2.62
C GLY A 229 1.46 5.22 3.77
N LEU A 230 2.33 4.56 4.52
CA LEU A 230 1.95 3.75 5.68
C LEU A 230 1.33 4.62 6.78
N ARG A 231 1.97 5.74 7.14
CA ARG A 231 1.48 6.69 8.14
C ARG A 231 0.06 7.20 7.81
N LEU A 232 -0.17 7.58 6.55
CA LEU A 232 -1.48 8.01 6.07
C LEU A 232 -2.51 6.88 6.18
N ALA A 233 -2.17 5.68 5.71
CA ALA A 233 -3.06 4.53 5.76
C ALA A 233 -3.46 4.17 7.20
N LEU A 234 -2.51 4.16 8.14
CA LEU A 234 -2.77 3.91 9.56
C LEU A 234 -3.61 5.01 10.21
N THR A 235 -3.54 6.25 9.70
CA THR A 235 -4.38 7.36 10.18
C THR A 235 -5.81 7.26 9.64
N ASP A 236 -5.97 6.83 8.39
CA ASP A 236 -7.27 6.64 7.73
C ASP A 236 -8.09 5.46 8.30
N GLY A 237 -7.43 4.55 9.02
CA GLY A 237 -8.09 3.42 9.67
C GLY A 237 -8.73 2.47 8.67
N LYS A 238 -9.98 2.08 8.91
CA LYS A 238 -10.69 1.05 8.13
C LYS A 238 -10.83 1.35 6.63
N ALA A 239 -10.63 2.61 6.21
CA ALA A 239 -10.59 2.96 4.79
C ALA A 239 -9.33 2.43 4.07
N SER A 240 -8.24 2.24 4.83
CA SER A 240 -6.91 1.92 4.31
C SER A 240 -6.19 0.79 5.07
N VAL A 241 -6.84 0.20 6.09
CA VAL A 241 -6.34 -0.93 6.90
C VAL A 241 -7.41 -2.02 6.94
N ASN A 242 -7.06 -3.24 6.52
CA ASN A 242 -7.99 -4.37 6.50
C ASN A 242 -7.29 -5.70 6.84
N ARG A 243 -7.82 -6.44 7.81
CA ARG A 243 -7.24 -7.70 8.30
C ARG A 243 -7.82 -8.98 7.66
N GLU A 244 -8.70 -8.85 6.68
CA GLU A 244 -9.27 -9.98 5.95
C GLU A 244 -8.21 -10.65 5.04
N MET A 245 -7.65 -11.77 5.49
CA MET A 245 -6.59 -12.47 4.75
C MET A 245 -7.11 -13.41 3.65
N THR A 246 -8.41 -13.75 3.62
CA THR A 246 -8.93 -14.79 2.70
C THR A 246 -9.33 -14.27 1.33
N LYS A 247 -9.39 -12.94 1.16
CA LYS A 247 -9.85 -12.29 -0.07
C LYS A 247 -8.75 -11.45 -0.68
N ASP A 248 -8.69 -11.46 -2.01
CA ASP A 248 -7.92 -10.49 -2.77
C ASP A 248 -8.69 -9.16 -2.82
N LEU A 249 -8.17 -8.14 -2.12
CA LEU A 249 -8.77 -6.80 -2.08
C LEU A 249 -8.44 -5.96 -3.32
N ASN A 250 -7.51 -6.40 -4.17
CA ASN A 250 -7.23 -5.77 -5.45
C ASN A 250 -8.09 -6.30 -6.60
N ARG A 251 -8.94 -7.30 -6.34
CA ARG A 251 -9.88 -7.79 -7.34
C ARG A 251 -10.85 -6.67 -7.75
N HIS A 252 -10.87 -6.37 -9.04
CA HIS A 252 -11.76 -5.40 -9.64
C HIS A 252 -12.71 -6.04 -10.67
N ALA A 253 -13.61 -5.24 -11.24
CA ALA A 253 -14.50 -5.68 -12.30
C ALA A 253 -13.73 -6.08 -13.56
N GLU A 254 -14.26 -7.01 -14.34
CA GLU A 254 -13.64 -7.44 -15.61
C GLU A 254 -13.68 -6.38 -16.71
N LEU A 255 -14.56 -5.38 -16.56
CA LEU A 255 -14.70 -4.25 -17.47
C LEU A 255 -14.17 -2.99 -16.79
N ILE A 256 -13.04 -2.48 -17.28
CA ILE A 256 -12.41 -1.26 -16.76
C ILE A 256 -11.92 -0.38 -17.91
N ILE A 257 -11.94 0.93 -17.71
CA ILE A 257 -11.25 1.88 -18.59
C ILE A 257 -9.85 2.04 -18.02
N GLU A 258 -8.82 1.89 -18.85
CA GLU A 258 -7.42 2.00 -18.43
C GLU A 258 -6.87 3.40 -18.72
N SER A 259 -7.12 3.91 -19.92
CA SER A 259 -6.65 5.22 -20.32
C SER A 259 -7.53 5.89 -21.36
N PHE A 260 -7.43 7.21 -21.43
CA PHE A 260 -8.08 8.02 -22.44
C PHE A 260 -7.16 9.16 -22.89
N GLN A 261 -6.90 9.20 -24.20
CA GLN A 261 -6.10 10.20 -24.85
C GLN A 261 -6.98 11.13 -25.69
N ILE A 262 -6.78 12.43 -25.53
CA ILE A 262 -7.44 13.49 -26.29
C ILE A 262 -6.37 14.32 -26.98
N ASN A 263 -6.40 14.36 -28.31
CA ASN A 263 -5.46 15.13 -29.10
C ASN A 263 -6.17 16.06 -30.08
N LYS A 264 -5.63 17.28 -30.23
CA LYS A 264 -6.08 18.32 -31.17
C LYS A 264 -7.58 18.66 -31.07
N ALA A 265 -8.18 18.55 -29.89
CA ALA A 265 -9.51 19.10 -29.64
C ALA A 265 -9.47 20.62 -29.40
N LYS A 266 -10.62 21.29 -29.55
CA LYS A 266 -10.66 22.76 -29.62
C LYS A 266 -10.19 23.44 -28.33
N TYR A 267 -10.45 22.85 -27.17
CA TYR A 267 -10.12 23.43 -25.86
C TYR A 267 -9.28 22.50 -24.99
N ILE A 268 -9.76 21.28 -24.74
CA ILE A 268 -9.03 20.22 -24.05
C ILE A 268 -8.16 19.44 -25.06
N GLY A 269 -6.99 18.95 -24.67
CA GLY A 269 -6.14 18.16 -25.58
C GLY A 269 -5.45 18.96 -26.71
N ARG A 270 -5.36 20.30 -26.61
CA ARG A 270 -4.57 21.12 -27.56
C ARG A 270 -3.09 20.75 -27.54
N LYS A 271 -2.57 20.60 -26.32
CA LYS A 271 -1.44 19.72 -26.05
C LYS A 271 -2.06 18.38 -25.68
N GLU A 272 -1.51 17.31 -26.21
CA GLU A 272 -1.96 15.95 -25.94
C GLU A 272 -2.28 15.78 -24.45
N LEU A 273 -3.51 15.37 -24.17
CA LEU A 273 -3.95 15.05 -22.83
C LEU A 273 -4.10 13.54 -22.75
N GLU A 274 -3.31 12.93 -21.86
CA GLU A 274 -3.42 11.54 -21.48
C GLU A 274 -3.93 11.45 -20.05
N CYS A 275 -4.98 10.65 -19.86
CA CYS A 275 -5.56 10.34 -18.57
C CYS A 275 -5.46 8.84 -18.35
N GLU A 276 -4.84 8.41 -17.26
CA GLU A 276 -4.90 7.03 -16.79
C GLU A 276 -6.00 6.88 -15.73
N PHE A 277 -6.61 5.70 -15.65
CA PHE A 277 -7.72 5.43 -14.76
C PHE A 277 -7.42 4.23 -13.86
N SER A 278 -7.75 4.40 -12.58
CA SER A 278 -7.77 3.33 -11.60
C SER A 278 -9.02 2.47 -11.79
N PRO A 279 -8.96 1.14 -11.59
CA PRO A 279 -10.15 0.30 -11.57
C PRO A 279 -10.98 0.51 -10.29
N PHE A 280 -10.44 1.26 -9.32
CA PHE A 280 -11.09 1.56 -8.05
C PHE A 280 -11.79 2.93 -8.09
N LEU A 281 -11.12 3.99 -7.64
CA LEU A 281 -11.70 5.33 -7.53
C LEU A 281 -10.96 6.30 -8.45
N ASN A 282 -11.71 6.97 -9.33
CA ASN A 282 -11.21 8.08 -10.14
C ASN A 282 -11.93 9.36 -9.74
N THR A 283 -11.17 10.44 -9.50
CA THR A 283 -11.74 11.75 -9.15
C THR A 283 -11.23 12.80 -10.12
N VAL A 284 -12.15 13.43 -10.87
CA VAL A 284 -11.82 14.49 -11.84
C VAL A 284 -12.12 15.86 -11.23
N ILE A 285 -11.07 16.61 -10.86
CA ILE A 285 -11.16 17.91 -10.20
C ILE A 285 -10.70 19.07 -11.09
N GLY A 286 -11.19 20.28 -10.83
CA GLY A 286 -10.77 21.48 -11.58
C GLY A 286 -11.82 22.60 -11.59
N GLY A 287 -11.41 23.81 -11.98
CA GLY A 287 -12.27 24.99 -12.05
C GLY A 287 -13.37 24.94 -13.13
N ARG A 288 -14.25 25.95 -13.16
CA ARG A 288 -15.26 26.06 -14.23
C ARG A 288 -14.57 26.17 -15.59
N GLY A 289 -15.05 25.43 -16.58
CA GLY A 289 -14.48 25.44 -17.94
C GLY A 289 -13.20 24.63 -18.12
N SER A 290 -12.72 23.90 -17.09
CA SER A 290 -11.49 23.09 -17.18
C SER A 290 -11.63 21.79 -18.00
N GLY A 291 -12.79 21.53 -18.60
CA GLY A 291 -13.01 20.35 -19.45
C GLY A 291 -13.45 19.06 -18.74
N LYS A 292 -13.81 19.11 -17.44
CA LYS A 292 -14.25 17.90 -16.68
C LYS A 292 -15.44 17.18 -17.33
N SER A 293 -16.50 17.92 -17.65
CA SER A 293 -17.67 17.36 -18.35
C SER A 293 -17.29 16.93 -19.77
N THR A 294 -16.47 17.72 -20.46
CA THR A 294 -15.99 17.40 -21.81
C THR A 294 -15.24 16.08 -21.87
N LEU A 295 -14.42 15.75 -20.85
CA LEU A 295 -13.74 14.47 -20.73
C LEU A 295 -14.76 13.30 -20.76
N LEU A 296 -15.79 13.38 -19.91
CA LEU A 296 -16.85 12.36 -19.83
C LEU A 296 -17.66 12.26 -21.12
N GLU A 297 -17.99 13.41 -21.73
CA GLU A 297 -18.74 13.42 -22.99
C GLU A 297 -17.91 12.85 -24.15
N PHE A 298 -16.60 13.13 -24.23
CA PHE A 298 -15.73 12.51 -25.22
C PHE A 298 -15.61 11.00 -25.03
N MET A 299 -15.54 10.51 -23.79
CA MET A 299 -15.60 9.07 -23.52
C MET A 299 -16.92 8.45 -24.00
N ARG A 300 -18.07 9.07 -23.66
CA ARG A 300 -19.40 8.60 -24.10
C ARG A 300 -19.48 8.51 -25.63
N PHE A 301 -18.89 9.48 -26.31
CA PHE A 301 -18.84 9.54 -27.76
C PHE A 301 -17.97 8.44 -28.38
N VAL A 302 -16.77 8.20 -27.84
CA VAL A 302 -15.90 7.12 -28.31
C VAL A 302 -16.57 5.74 -28.11
N PHE A 303 -17.30 5.56 -27.01
CA PHE A 303 -18.09 4.36 -26.78
C PHE A 303 -19.40 4.26 -27.59
N ARG A 304 -19.78 5.29 -28.36
CA ARG A 304 -21.07 5.36 -29.09
C ARG A 304 -22.29 5.11 -28.20
N ARG A 305 -22.26 5.65 -26.98
CA ARG A 305 -23.37 5.57 -26.01
C ARG A 305 -24.27 6.82 -26.05
N ASP A 306 -24.26 7.53 -27.16
CA ASP A 306 -25.12 8.70 -27.45
C ASP A 306 -26.61 8.35 -27.42
N LYS A 307 -26.96 7.12 -27.82
CA LYS A 307 -28.34 6.62 -27.81
C LYS A 307 -28.91 6.40 -26.41
N GLU A 308 -28.07 6.36 -25.37
CA GLU A 308 -28.49 6.18 -23.99
C GLU A 308 -28.85 7.50 -23.29
N LEU A 309 -28.61 8.64 -23.94
CA LEU A 309 -28.98 9.94 -23.41
C LEU A 309 -30.51 10.14 -23.45
N PRO A 310 -31.11 10.70 -22.38
CA PRO A 310 -32.48 11.21 -22.42
C PRO A 310 -32.67 12.21 -23.58
N GLU A 311 -33.84 12.18 -24.22
CA GLU A 311 -34.14 13.07 -25.37
C GLU A 311 -33.92 14.55 -25.05
N ALA A 312 -34.17 14.96 -23.80
CA ALA A 312 -34.02 16.33 -23.33
C ALA A 312 -32.58 16.88 -23.46
N ILE A 313 -31.55 16.02 -23.42
CA ILE A 313 -30.14 16.44 -23.47
C ILE A 313 -29.41 15.99 -24.74
N ARG A 314 -30.05 15.13 -25.56
CA ARG A 314 -29.46 14.63 -26.82
C ARG A 314 -29.16 15.77 -27.81
N GLY A 315 -30.06 16.75 -27.93
CA GLY A 315 -29.87 17.88 -28.85
C GLY A 315 -28.71 18.83 -28.46
N GLU A 316 -28.34 18.90 -27.18
CA GLU A 316 -27.10 19.59 -26.76
C GLU A 316 -25.88 18.73 -27.00
N PHE A 317 -25.97 17.43 -26.71
CA PHE A 317 -24.91 16.47 -26.98
C PHE A 317 -24.52 16.49 -28.46
N ASP A 318 -25.47 16.32 -29.39
CA ASP A 318 -25.22 16.28 -30.83
C ASP A 318 -24.52 17.54 -31.37
N LYS A 319 -24.76 18.70 -30.76
CA LYS A 319 -24.09 19.96 -31.14
C LYS A 319 -22.60 19.93 -30.83
N TYR A 320 -22.17 19.26 -29.76
CA TYR A 320 -20.77 19.21 -29.38
C TYR A 320 -19.89 18.42 -30.36
N TYR A 321 -20.49 17.55 -31.20
CA TYR A 321 -19.80 16.64 -32.11
C TYR A 321 -19.85 17.02 -33.59
N GLN A 322 -20.47 18.16 -33.92
CA GLN A 322 -20.41 18.69 -35.29
C GLN A 322 -19.11 19.47 -35.50
N PHE A 323 -18.62 19.55 -36.74
CA PHE A 323 -17.36 20.26 -37.06
C PHE A 323 -17.50 21.76 -37.33
N SER A 324 -18.71 22.33 -37.18
CA SER A 324 -19.02 23.71 -37.53
C SER A 324 -19.46 24.55 -36.33
N GLY A 325 -18.77 25.67 -36.05
CA GLY A 325 -19.19 26.66 -35.06
C GLY A 325 -18.40 26.57 -33.74
N ASP A 326 -19.09 26.66 -32.61
CA ASP A 326 -18.44 26.76 -31.28
C ASP A 326 -18.07 25.41 -30.63
N ASN A 327 -18.02 24.34 -31.43
CA ASN A 327 -18.01 22.94 -30.98
C ASN A 327 -16.66 22.46 -30.44
N LEU A 328 -16.64 21.31 -29.75
CA LEU A 328 -15.49 20.86 -28.95
C LEU A 328 -14.41 20.14 -29.78
N LEU A 329 -14.77 19.58 -30.94
CA LEU A 329 -13.89 18.85 -31.85
C LEU A 329 -13.44 19.70 -33.04
N THR A 330 -12.25 19.42 -33.56
CA THR A 330 -11.66 20.00 -34.77
C THR A 330 -11.57 18.93 -35.87
N LYS A 331 -11.23 19.34 -37.10
CA LYS A 331 -10.97 18.41 -38.21
C LYS A 331 -9.75 17.51 -38.02
N ASP A 332 -8.90 17.84 -37.04
CA ASP A 332 -7.70 17.07 -36.72
C ASP A 332 -7.83 16.34 -35.39
N SER A 333 -8.98 16.42 -34.72
CA SER A 333 -9.18 15.78 -33.43
C SER A 333 -9.06 14.27 -33.52
N GLN A 334 -8.35 13.72 -32.54
CA GLN A 334 -8.12 12.29 -32.35
C GLN A 334 -8.43 11.95 -30.89
N LEU A 335 -9.21 10.91 -30.68
CA LEU A 335 -9.57 10.37 -29.37
C LEU A 335 -9.19 8.89 -29.37
N SER A 336 -8.47 8.44 -28.33
CA SER A 336 -8.12 7.03 -28.18
C SER A 336 -8.42 6.58 -26.77
N LEU A 337 -9.23 5.53 -26.61
CA LEU A 337 -9.62 4.98 -25.32
C LEU A 337 -9.17 3.53 -25.23
N VAL A 338 -8.45 3.20 -24.16
CA VAL A 338 -8.06 1.83 -23.85
C VAL A 338 -8.93 1.31 -22.71
N TYR A 339 -9.53 0.14 -22.90
CA TYR A 339 -10.33 -0.54 -21.88
C TYR A 339 -10.03 -2.04 -21.87
N GLN A 340 -10.24 -2.67 -20.74
CA GLN A 340 -10.12 -4.12 -20.58
C GLN A 340 -11.53 -4.74 -20.50
N LYS A 341 -11.72 -5.90 -21.12
CA LYS A 341 -12.91 -6.73 -21.01
C LYS A 341 -12.50 -8.20 -20.98
N GLN A 342 -12.87 -8.93 -19.93
CA GLN A 342 -12.62 -10.37 -19.78
C GLN A 342 -11.14 -10.76 -19.95
N GLY A 343 -10.23 -9.91 -19.45
CA GLY A 343 -8.78 -10.14 -19.53
C GLY A 343 -8.13 -9.59 -20.81
N SER A 344 -8.89 -9.39 -21.89
CA SER A 344 -8.39 -8.80 -23.15
C SER A 344 -8.39 -7.27 -23.11
N ARG A 345 -7.36 -6.65 -23.67
CA ARG A 345 -7.24 -5.19 -23.81
C ARG A 345 -7.69 -4.76 -25.19
N TYR A 346 -8.56 -3.75 -25.21
CA TYR A 346 -9.14 -3.18 -26.41
C TYR A 346 -8.83 -1.69 -26.51
N ARG A 347 -8.68 -1.19 -27.73
CA ARG A 347 -8.49 0.23 -28.01
C ARG A 347 -9.52 0.70 -29.02
N LEU A 348 -10.26 1.74 -28.64
CA LEU A 348 -11.19 2.45 -29.51
C LEU A 348 -10.54 3.74 -29.98
N ASN A 349 -10.30 3.85 -31.29
CA ASN A 349 -9.78 5.08 -31.88
C ASN A 349 -10.86 5.78 -32.68
N TRP A 350 -10.99 7.08 -32.45
CA TRP A 350 -11.80 7.96 -33.26
C TRP A 350 -10.92 9.07 -33.82
N SER A 351 -11.09 9.38 -35.12
CA SER A 351 -10.51 10.58 -35.72
C SER A 351 -11.52 11.22 -36.66
N ALA A 352 -11.45 12.54 -36.77
CA ALA A 352 -12.37 13.33 -37.59
C ALA A 352 -12.31 12.99 -39.09
N ASN A 353 -11.19 12.47 -39.58
CA ASN A 353 -10.97 12.15 -40.99
C ASN A 353 -11.16 10.65 -41.31
N ALA A 354 -11.46 9.81 -40.30
CA ALA A 354 -11.69 8.39 -40.52
C ALA A 354 -13.14 8.15 -40.97
N GLU A 355 -13.32 7.22 -41.93
CA GLU A 355 -14.66 6.78 -42.36
C GLU A 355 -15.42 6.08 -41.24
N LEU A 356 -14.71 5.29 -40.42
CA LEU A 356 -15.23 4.60 -39.26
C LEU A 356 -14.21 4.62 -38.10
N PRO A 357 -14.64 4.64 -36.83
CA PRO A 357 -13.77 4.36 -35.70
C PRO A 357 -13.14 2.97 -35.84
N SER A 358 -11.88 2.83 -35.45
CA SER A 358 -11.25 1.51 -35.36
C SER A 358 -11.38 0.95 -33.95
N LEU A 359 -11.73 -0.34 -33.89
CA LEU A 359 -11.59 -1.15 -32.69
C LEU A 359 -10.38 -2.06 -32.90
N GLU A 360 -9.51 -2.10 -31.91
CA GLU A 360 -8.29 -2.90 -31.93
C GLU A 360 -8.22 -3.73 -30.64
N VAL A 361 -7.55 -4.89 -30.73
CA VAL A 361 -7.27 -5.79 -29.59
C VAL A 361 -5.77 -6.03 -29.53
N VAL A 362 -5.23 -6.18 -28.32
CA VAL A 362 -3.81 -6.55 -28.12
C VAL A 362 -3.63 -8.04 -28.41
N ASP A 363 -2.66 -8.38 -29.26
CA ASP A 363 -2.26 -9.76 -29.52
C ASP A 363 -1.24 -10.31 -28.51
N GLU A 364 -0.82 -11.57 -28.67
CA GLU A 364 0.14 -12.23 -27.77
C GLU A 364 1.53 -11.57 -27.74
N ASN A 365 1.88 -10.80 -28.78
CA ASN A 365 3.15 -10.07 -28.87
C ASN A 365 3.06 -8.66 -28.27
N GLY A 366 1.86 -8.23 -27.86
CA GLY A 366 1.62 -6.88 -27.35
C GLY A 366 1.26 -5.86 -28.43
N ASP A 367 1.06 -6.29 -29.68
CA ASP A 367 0.74 -5.41 -30.79
C ASP A 367 -0.78 -5.22 -30.94
N TRP A 368 -1.18 -4.01 -31.32
CA TRP A 368 -2.59 -3.68 -31.56
C TRP A 368 -3.03 -4.13 -32.94
N GLN A 369 -4.02 -5.03 -33.00
CA GLN A 369 -4.57 -5.55 -34.24
C GLN A 369 -6.03 -5.11 -34.43
N PRO A 370 -6.46 -4.71 -35.63
CA PRO A 370 -7.86 -4.41 -35.91
C PRO A 370 -8.78 -5.61 -35.60
N THR A 371 -9.96 -5.34 -35.05
CA THR A 371 -10.99 -6.36 -34.79
C THR A 371 -12.38 -5.78 -35.02
N ASP A 372 -13.31 -6.62 -35.45
CA ASP A 372 -14.71 -6.21 -35.69
C ASP A 372 -15.54 -6.14 -34.40
N GLY A 373 -14.97 -6.59 -33.27
CA GLY A 373 -15.67 -6.76 -32.00
C GLY A 373 -16.59 -7.98 -32.01
N GLU A 374 -16.92 -8.51 -30.83
CA GLU A 374 -17.99 -9.50 -30.65
C GLU A 374 -19.29 -8.86 -30.17
#